data_AF-A0A2G9Y824-F1
#
_entry.id   AF-A0A2G9Y824-F1
#
_cell.length_a   1.000
_cell.length_b   1.000
_cell.length_c   1.000
_cell.angle_alpha   90.00
_cell.angle_beta   90.00
_cell.angle_gamma   90.00
#
_symmetry.space_group_name_H-M   'P 1'
#
loop_
_entity.id
_entity.type
_entity.pdbx_description
1 polymer ?
#
loop_
_entity_poly.entity_id
_entity_poly.type
_entity_poly.pdbx_seq_one_letter_code
_entity_poly.pdbx_strand_id
1 'polypeptide(L)' 'MAIITINISFLKIVSSFFNNIGAALFLSLFTIRDPWVLFKTLLFVIISLSFAYVCEEFINQYARLN' A
#
# COMPACT_ATOMS: atom_id res chain seq x y z
N MET A 1 12.08 3.64 23.18
CA MET A 1 12.75 3.57 21.87
C MET A 1 12.47 2.26 21.14
N ALA A 2 12.92 1.10 21.63
CA ALA A 2 12.81 -0.19 20.91
C ALA A 2 11.37 -0.57 20.49
N ILE A 3 10.38 -0.41 21.37
CA ILE A 3 8.96 -0.72 21.08
C ILE A 3 8.43 0.17 19.93
N ILE A 4 8.85 1.44 19.88
CA ILE A 4 8.45 2.39 18.83
C ILE A 4 9.12 2.00 17.50
N THR A 5 10.41 1.64 17.54
CA THR A 5 11.17 1.21 16.36
C THR A 5 10.61 -0.08 15.74
N ILE A 6 10.12 -1.02 16.56
CA ILE A 6 9.47 -2.26 16.09
C ILE A 6 8.16 -1.95 15.35
N ASN A 7 7.32 -1.05 15.90
CA ASN A 7 6.07 -0.65 15.26
C ASN A 7 6.29 0.07 13.92
N ILE A 8 7.31 0.95 13.83
CA ILE A 8 7.67 1.64 12.58
C ILE A 8 8.18 0.65 11.53
N SER A 9 9.02 -0.31 11.93
CA SER A 9 9.56 -1.32 11.04
C SER A 9 8.46 -2.24 10.49
N PHE A 10 7.49 -2.61 11.33
CA PHE A 10 6.31 -3.36 10.91
C PHE A 10 5.46 -2.57 9.91
N LEU A 11 5.18 -1.29 10.18
CA LEU A 11 4.41 -0.44 9.25
C LEU A 11 5.10 -0.30 7.89
N LYS A 12 6.43 -0.22 7.84
CA LYS A 12 7.19 -0.17 6.57
C LYS A 12 7.03 -1.44 5.76
N ILE A 13 7.09 -2.61 6.41
CA ILE A 13 6.89 -3.91 5.74
C ILE A 13 5.47 -3.97 5.17
N VAL A 14 4.49 -3.57 5.96
CA VAL A 14 3.08 -3.54 5.53
C VAL A 14 2.90 -2.62 4.32
N SER A 15 3.42 -1.38 4.37
CA SER A 15 3.34 -0.45 3.24
C SER A 15 3.97 -1.04 1.96
N SER A 16 5.17 -1.62 2.08
CA SER A 16 5.85 -2.24 0.95
C SER A 16 5.09 -3.42 0.34
N PHE A 17 4.44 -4.24 1.18
CA PHE A 17 3.58 -5.33 0.74
C PHE A 17 2.40 -4.82 -0.10
N PHE A 18 1.67 -3.82 0.41
CA PHE A 18 0.54 -3.24 -0.31
C PHE A 18 0.95 -2.48 -1.57
N ASN A 19 2.13 -1.85 -1.58
CA ASN A 19 2.65 -1.18 -2.77
C ASN A 19 3.00 -2.21 -3.88
N ASN A 20 3.66 -3.31 -3.53
CA ASN A 20 3.97 -4.38 -4.48
C ASN A 20 2.72 -5.08 -5.03
N ILE A 21 1.70 -5.32 -4.19
CA ILE A 21 0.41 -5.87 -4.65
C ILE A 21 -0.32 -4.88 -5.56
N GLY A 22 -0.38 -3.60 -5.17
CA GLY A 22 -1.00 -2.55 -5.97
C GLY A 22 -0.34 -2.43 -7.35
N ALA A 23 0.99 -2.46 -7.41
CA ALA A 23 1.75 -2.41 -8.66
C ALA A 23 1.52 -3.65 -9.55
N ALA A 24 1.51 -4.85 -8.98
CA ALA A 24 1.23 -6.08 -9.71
C ALA A 24 -0.19 -6.08 -10.29
N LEU A 25 -1.16 -5.62 -9.51
CA LEU A 25 -2.55 -5.52 -9.96
C LEU A 25 -2.73 -4.42 -11.01
N PHE A 26 -2.02 -3.31 -10.90
CA PHE A 26 -2.01 -2.27 -11.92
C PHE A 26 -1.50 -2.81 -13.27
N LEU A 27 -0.42 -3.59 -13.28
CA LEU A 27 0.07 -4.25 -14.50
C LEU A 27 -0.96 -5.23 -15.09
N SER A 28 -1.74 -5.90 -14.24
CA SER A 28 -2.77 -6.85 -14.69
C SER A 28 -3.97 -6.17 -15.39
N LEU A 29 -4.21 -4.87 -15.15
CA LEU A 29 -5.34 -4.12 -15.76
C LEU A 29 -5.33 -4.18 -17.29
N PHE A 30 -4.15 -4.16 -17.92
CA PHE A 30 -4.02 -4.17 -19.37
C PHE A 30 -4.36 -5.52 -20.02
N THR A 31 -4.46 -6.58 -19.22
CA THR A 31 -4.78 -7.93 -19.70
C THR A 31 -6.24 -8.33 -19.50
N ILE A 32 -6.97 -7.63 -18.64
CA ILE A 32 -8.35 -7.94 -18.29
C ILE A 32 -9.29 -7.39 -19.36
N ARG A 33 -10.10 -8.28 -19.96
CA ARG A 33 -11.10 -7.92 -20.99
C ARG A 33 -12.52 -7.80 -20.46
N ASP A 34 -12.79 -8.34 -19.28
CA ASP A 34 -14.09 -8.25 -18.63
C ASP A 34 -14.21 -6.91 -17.87
N PRO A 35 -15.18 -6.04 -18.21
CA PRO A 35 -15.29 -4.70 -17.62
C PRO A 35 -15.63 -4.72 -16.13
N TRP A 36 -16.32 -5.76 -15.64
CA TRP A 36 -16.66 -5.90 -14.23
C TRP A 36 -15.45 -6.32 -13.40
N VAL A 37 -14.65 -7.24 -13.92
CA VAL A 37 -13.37 -7.63 -13.31
C VAL A 37 -12.40 -6.45 -13.34
N LEU A 38 -12.34 -5.71 -14.45
CA LEU A 38 -11.51 -4.51 -14.59
C LEU A 38 -11.86 -3.48 -13.50
N PHE A 39 -13.15 -3.20 -13.32
CA PHE A 39 -13.62 -2.26 -12.29
C PHE A 39 -13.21 -2.71 -10.88
N LYS A 40 -13.40 -3.99 -10.54
CA LYS A 40 -13.00 -4.54 -9.25
C LYS A 40 -11.49 -4.47 -9.02
N THR A 41 -10.70 -4.81 -10.04
CA THR A 41 -9.24 -4.74 -9.97
C THR A 41 -8.78 -3.31 -9.81
N LEU A 42 -9.36 -2.36 -10.54
CA LEU A 42 -9.04 -0.94 -10.43
C LEU A 42 -9.36 -0.39 -9.02
N LEU A 43 -10.53 -0.72 -8.49
CA LEU A 43 -10.90 -0.36 -7.12
C LEU A 43 -9.90 -0.92 -6.10
N PHE A 44 -9.48 -2.17 -6.27
CA PHE A 44 -8.51 -2.79 -5.39
C PHE A 44 -7.12 -2.13 -5.49
N VAL A 45 -6.67 -1.77 -6.69
CA VAL A 45 -5.42 -1.02 -6.91
C VAL A 45 -5.46 0.31 -6.16
N ILE A 46 -6.56 1.06 -6.28
CA ILE A 46 -6.73 2.35 -5.60
C ILE A 46 -6.67 2.17 -4.08
N ILE A 47 -7.38 1.18 -3.53
CA ILE A 47 -7.37 0.89 -2.09
C ILE A 47 -5.96 0.53 -1.61
N SER A 48 -5.26 -0.35 -2.35
CA SER A 48 -3.91 -0.80 -2.01
C SER A 48 -2.89 0.35 -1.99
N LEU A 49 -2.93 1.22 -3.00
CA LEU A 49 -2.06 2.39 -3.09
C LEU A 49 -2.40 3.43 -2.02
N SER A 50 -3.70 3.68 -1.77
CA SER A 50 -4.13 4.63 -0.73
C SER A 50 -3.69 4.16 0.65
N PHE A 51 -3.79 2.87 0.94
CA PHE A 51 -3.36 2.30 2.20
C PHE A 51 -1.83 2.41 2.39
N ALA A 52 -1.05 2.07 1.35
CA ALA A 52 0.40 2.25 1.37
C ALA A 52 0.80 3.71 1.64
N TYR A 53 0.14 4.66 0.98
CA TYR A 53 0.35 6.10 1.20
C TYR A 53 0.07 6.51 2.65
N VAL A 54 -1.05 6.09 3.23
CA VAL A 54 -1.40 6.40 4.63
C VAL A 54 -0.35 5.81 5.59
N CYS A 55 0.09 4.58 5.36
CA CYS A 55 1.15 3.99 6.17
C CYS A 55 2.45 4.78 6.09
N GLU A 56 2.87 5.22 4.91
CA GLU A 56 4.06 6.07 4.74
C GLU A 56 3.93 7.42 5.43
N GLU A 57 2.80 8.08 5.29
CA GLU A 57 2.54 9.37 5.95
C GLU A 57 2.58 9.22 7.47
N PHE A 58 1.99 8.15 8.01
CA PHE A 58 2.06 7.83 9.43
C PHE A 58 3.50 7.59 9.89
N ILE A 59 4.29 6.79 9.16
CA ILE A 59 5.71 6.58 9.46
C ILE A 59 6.48 7.91 9.49
N ASN A 60 6.25 8.78 8.51
CA ASN A 60 6.92 10.08 8.41
C ASN A 60 6.55 11.00 9.58
N GLN A 61 5.30 11.01 10.02
CA GLN A 61 4.89 11.77 11.20
C GLN A 61 5.55 11.25 12.49
N TYR A 62 5.61 9.93 12.67
CA TYR A 62 6.30 9.33 13.81
C TYR A 62 7.81 9.62 13.80
N ALA A 63 8.44 9.62 12.63
CA ALA A 63 9.85 9.96 12.47
C ALA A 63 10.16 11.44 12.78
N ARG A 64 9.19 12.35 12.58
CA ARG A 64 9.33 13.79 12.92
C ARG A 64 9.17 14.09 14.40
N LEU A 65 8.49 13.22 15.15
CA LEU A 65 8.25 13.36 16.59
C LEU A 65 9.40 12.80 17.45
N ASN A 66 10.33 12.08 16.85
CA ASN A 66 11.50 11.47 17.48
C ASN A 66 12.79 12.14 16.99
#